data_AF-X1K4D1-F1
#
_entry.id   AF-X1K4D1-F1
#
_cell.length_a   1.000
_cell.length_b   1.000
_cell.length_c   1.000
_cell.angle_alpha   90.00
_cell.angle_beta   90.00
_cell.angle_gamma   90.00
#
_symmetry.space_group_name_H-M   'P 1'
#
loop_
_entity.id
_entity.type
_entity.pdbx_description
1 polymer ?
#
loop_
_entity_poly.entity_id
_entity_poly.type
_entity_poly.pdbx_seq_one_letter_code
_entity_poly.pdbx_strand_id
1 'polypeptide(L)'
;MVSVIPEGVYTMQDRMSIIYKNAKQYRSANRKVKSQMLSELSHMFYMNRKYLALLLRNTGKVRYTAQGIKFIGDPRVTYLHKRGCKKHYTQAIIPYLKRGNDS
;
A
#
# COMPACT_ATOMS: atom_id res chain seq x y z
N MET A 1 16.81 -2.60 19.58
CA MET A 1 17.74 -2.79 18.44
C MET A 1 16.91 -3.21 17.25
N VAL A 2 16.87 -2.43 16.17
CA VAL A 2 16.14 -2.78 14.93
C VAL A 2 17.14 -3.45 14.01
N SER A 3 16.90 -4.71 13.67
CA SER A 3 17.68 -5.42 12.65
C SER A 3 17.55 -4.70 11.31
N VAL A 4 18.67 -4.32 10.70
CA VAL A 4 18.71 -3.75 9.35
C VAL A 4 18.30 -4.86 8.38
N ILE A 5 17.10 -4.75 7.82
CA ILE A 5 16.60 -5.73 6.87
C ILE A 5 17.05 -5.29 5.47
N PRO A 6 17.70 -6.18 4.68
CA PRO A 6 18.17 -5.81 3.36
C PRO A 6 17.02 -5.42 2.44
N GLU A 7 17.30 -4.48 1.52
CA GLU A 7 16.34 -4.11 0.49
C GLU A 7 15.94 -5.36 -0.31
N GLY A 8 14.62 -5.57 -0.49
CA GLY A 8 14.07 -6.71 -1.24
C GLY A 8 13.52 -7.86 -0.40
N VAL A 9 13.73 -7.89 0.93
CA VAL A 9 13.16 -8.95 1.79
C VAL A 9 11.64 -8.84 1.93
N TYR A 10 11.11 -7.61 1.99
CA TYR A 10 9.67 -7.39 2.05
C TYR A 10 9.12 -6.91 0.71
N THR A 11 8.14 -7.65 0.20
CA THR A 11 7.29 -7.18 -0.90
C THR A 11 6.47 -5.98 -0.45
N MET A 12 5.92 -5.21 -1.39
CA MET A 12 5.05 -4.08 -1.05
C MET A 12 3.82 -4.55 -0.25
N GLN A 13 3.28 -5.74 -0.55
CA GLN A 13 2.16 -6.32 0.17
C GLN A 13 2.51 -6.63 1.64
N ASP A 14 3.72 -7.12 1.89
CA ASP A 14 4.20 -7.38 3.25
C ASP A 14 4.33 -6.08 4.05
N ARG A 15 4.94 -5.05 3.44
CA ARG A 15 5.07 -3.71 4.05
C ARG A 15 3.70 -3.15 4.41
N MET A 16 2.73 -3.22 3.49
CA MET A 16 1.37 -2.73 3.75
C MET A 16 0.64 -3.56 4.81
N SER A 17 0.88 -4.87 4.88
CA SER A 17 0.31 -5.73 5.92
C SER A 17 0.87 -5.41 7.31
N ILE A 18 2.17 -5.13 7.41
CA ILE A 18 2.81 -4.69 8.66
C ILE A 18 2.25 -3.33 9.09
N ILE A 19 2.11 -2.39 8.17
CA ILE A 19 1.49 -1.08 8.43
C ILE A 19 0.04 -1.26 8.92
N TYR A 20 -0.74 -2.14 8.29
CA TYR A 20 -2.12 -2.42 8.69
C TYR A 20 -2.21 -2.92 10.13
N LYS A 21 -1.36 -3.90 10.51
CA LYS A 21 -1.33 -4.45 11.88
C LYS A 21 -0.96 -3.39 12.91
N ASN A 22 -0.02 -2.49 12.58
CA ASN A 22 0.48 -1.47 13.51
C ASN A 22 -0.37 -0.18 13.56
N ALA A 23 -1.29 0.02 12.61
CA ALA A 23 -2.05 1.26 12.50
C ALA A 23 -2.93 1.57 13.73
N LYS A 24 -3.51 0.54 14.37
CA LYS A 24 -4.32 0.73 15.59
C LYS A 24 -3.46 1.26 16.74
N GLN A 25 -2.33 0.61 17.00
CA GLN A 25 -1.38 0.99 18.06
C GLN A 25 -0.79 2.38 17.79
N TYR A 26 -0.42 2.68 16.55
CA TYR A 26 0.09 4.00 16.20
C TYR A 26 -0.93 5.11 16.47
N ARG A 27 -2.23 4.89 16.21
CA ARG A 27 -3.27 5.91 16.45
C ARG A 27 -3.42 6.23 17.93
N SER A 28 -3.48 5.21 18.79
CA SER A 28 -3.64 5.36 20.24
C SER A 28 -2.36 5.77 20.98
N ALA A 29 -1.19 5.62 20.36
CA ALA A 29 0.09 5.94 20.97
C ALA A 29 0.32 7.44 21.25
N ASN A 30 1.17 7.73 22.24
CA ASN A 30 1.64 9.09 22.52
C ASN A 30 2.70 9.56 21.49
N ARG A 31 3.10 10.83 21.56
CA ARG A 31 4.05 11.44 20.60
C ARG A 31 5.40 10.71 20.55
N LYS A 32 5.93 10.29 21.71
CA LYS A 32 7.24 9.62 21.82
C LYS A 32 7.21 8.27 21.10
N VAL A 33 6.21 7.44 21.41
CA VAL A 33 6.02 6.12 20.80
C VAL A 33 5.76 6.26 19.29
N LYS A 34 4.93 7.23 18.86
CA LYS A 34 4.72 7.52 17.44
C LYS A 34 6.03 7.83 16.71
N SER A 35 6.88 8.67 17.30
CA SER A 35 8.17 9.03 16.69
C SER A 35 9.12 7.84 16.57
N GLN A 36 9.14 6.98 17.60
CA GLN A 36 9.93 5.75 17.60
C GLN A 36 9.44 4.78 16.52
N MET A 37 8.15 4.46 16.49
CA MET A 37 7.58 3.58 15.45
C MET A 37 7.89 4.08 14.03
N LEU A 38 7.78 5.40 13.78
CA LEU A 38 8.13 5.98 12.49
C LEU A 38 9.63 5.85 12.17
N SER A 39 10.50 5.91 13.17
CA SER A 39 11.94 5.73 12.98
C SER A 39 12.26 4.30 12.59
N GLU A 40 11.69 3.34 13.32
CA GLU A 40 11.90 1.91 13.09
C GLU A 40 11.35 1.51 11.73
N LEU A 41 10.11 1.89 11.40
CA LEU A 41 9.49 1.58 10.11
C LEU A 41 10.20 2.26 8.93
N SER A 42 10.68 3.49 9.11
CA SER A 42 11.44 4.20 8.07
C SER A 42 12.76 3.50 7.78
N HIS A 43 13.44 3.00 8.82
CA HIS A 43 14.66 2.23 8.70
C HIS A 43 14.43 0.82 8.11
N MET A 44 13.31 0.16 8.45
CA MET A 44 13.00 -1.17 7.93
C MET A 44 12.54 -1.17 6.47
N PHE A 45 11.76 -0.16 6.06
CA PHE A 45 11.11 -0.14 4.75
C PHE A 45 11.73 0.84 3.76
N TYR A 46 12.73 1.62 4.20
CA TYR A 46 13.36 2.68 3.42
C TYR A 46 12.32 3.67 2.85
N MET A 47 11.25 3.90 3.61
CA MET A 47 10.16 4.80 3.23
C MET A 47 10.27 6.12 3.99
N ASN A 48 9.80 7.20 3.36
CA ASN A 48 9.73 8.51 3.98
C ASN A 48 8.80 8.48 5.22
N ARG A 49 9.26 9.05 6.34
CA ARG A 49 8.50 9.15 7.59
C ARG A 49 7.13 9.82 7.41
N LYS A 50 7.02 10.87 6.57
CA LYS A 50 5.75 11.56 6.29
C LYS A 50 4.76 10.63 5.60
N TYR A 51 5.25 9.81 4.66
CA TYR A 51 4.42 8.84 3.96
C TYR A 51 3.94 7.73 4.90
N LEU A 52 4.83 7.18 5.74
CA LEU A 52 4.46 6.19 6.76
C LEU A 52 3.43 6.74 7.76
N ALA A 53 3.61 7.98 8.21
CA ALA A 53 2.66 8.63 9.12
C ALA A 53 1.28 8.81 8.48
N LEU A 54 1.22 9.17 7.19
CA LEU A 54 -0.02 9.27 6.44
C LEU A 54 -0.74 7.91 6.37
N LEU A 55 -0.01 6.85 6.02
CA LEU A 55 -0.56 5.49 5.93
C LEU A 55 -1.09 5.03 7.29
N LEU A 56 -0.28 5.09 8.35
CA LEU A 56 -0.68 4.64 9.69
C LEU A 56 -1.86 5.44 10.26
N ARG A 57 -1.95 6.75 9.97
CA ARG A 57 -3.05 7.61 10.44
C ARG A 57 -4.37 7.29 9.74
N ASN A 58 -4.33 6.92 8.47
CA ASN A 58 -5.53 6.70 7.65
C ASN A 58 -5.97 5.23 7.58
N THR A 59 -5.08 4.29 7.85
CA THR A 59 -5.38 2.87 7.80
C THR A 59 -6.42 2.47 8.85
N GLY A 60 -7.44 1.73 8.43
CA GLY A 60 -8.54 1.27 9.27
C GLY A 60 -9.40 2.40 9.83
N LYS A 61 -9.37 3.60 9.22
CA LYS A 61 -10.36 4.65 9.50
C LYS A 61 -11.57 4.43 8.61
N VAL A 62 -12.73 4.37 9.25
CA VAL A 62 -14.02 4.44 8.57
C VAL A 62 -14.30 5.90 8.22
N ARG A 63 -14.64 6.17 6.96
CA ARG A 63 -15.13 7.45 6.48
C ARG A 63 -16.47 7.23 5.80
N TYR A 64 -17.34 8.23 5.88
CA TYR A 64 -18.61 8.22 5.18
C TYR A 64 -18.56 9.30 4.09
N THR A 65 -18.98 8.95 2.89
CA THR A 65 -19.23 9.93 1.83
C THR A 65 -20.50 10.72 2.18
N ALA A 66 -20.68 11.92 1.61
CA ALA A 66 -21.94 12.68 1.74
C ALA A 66 -23.19 11.88 1.34
N GLN A 67 -23.01 10.83 0.52
CA GLN A 67 -24.04 9.87 0.08
C GLN A 67 -24.23 8.69 1.05
N GLY A 68 -23.59 8.68 2.23
CA GLY A 68 -23.69 7.60 3.23
C GLY A 68 -22.82 6.37 2.97
N ILE A 69 -22.04 6.34 1.89
CA ILE A 69 -21.19 5.18 1.55
C ILE A 69 -20.03 5.05 2.55
N LYS A 70 -19.89 3.87 3.15
CA LYS A 70 -18.83 3.53 4.12
C LYS A 70 -17.52 3.15 3.40
N PHE A 71 -16.47 3.94 3.59
CA PHE A 71 -15.13 3.67 3.09
C PHE A 71 -14.18 3.31 4.25
N ILE A 72 -13.35 2.28 4.07
CA ILE A 72 -12.30 1.90 5.01
C ILE A 72 -10.97 2.06 4.30
N GLY A 73 -10.08 2.89 4.85
CA GLY A 73 -8.72 3.03 4.31
C GLY A 73 -7.93 1.73 4.53
N ASP A 74 -7.76 0.91 3.50
CA ASP A 74 -6.88 -0.27 3.52
C ASP A 74 -5.66 -0.03 2.61
N PRO A 75 -4.44 0.11 3.17
CA PRO A 75 -3.22 0.31 2.40
C PRO A 75 -2.82 -0.92 1.57
N ARG A 76 -3.39 -2.10 1.83
CA ARG A 76 -3.13 -3.32 1.05
C ARG A 76 -3.87 -3.30 -0.29
N VAL A 77 -4.95 -2.52 -0.37
CA VAL A 77 -5.75 -2.41 -1.59
C VAL A 77 -5.25 -1.21 -2.38
N THR A 78 -4.64 -1.49 -3.53
CA THR A 78 -4.20 -0.46 -4.47
C THR A 78 -5.13 -0.44 -5.68
N TYR A 79 -5.90 0.64 -5.84
CA TYR A 79 -6.75 0.88 -7.01
C TYR A 79 -6.03 1.65 -8.12
N LEU A 80 -4.70 1.81 -8.04
CA LEU A 80 -3.94 2.30 -9.19
C LEU A 80 -4.21 1.35 -10.35
N HIS A 81 -5.01 1.80 -11.31
CA HIS A 81 -5.16 1.09 -12.56
C HIS A 81 -3.75 0.91 -13.15
N LYS A 82 -3.49 -0.25 -13.75
CA LYS A 82 -2.29 -0.50 -14.57
C LYS A 82 -2.32 0.33 -15.87
N ARG A 83 -2.77 1.59 -15.83
CA ARG A 83 -2.72 2.52 -16.97
C ARG A 83 -1.24 2.81 -17.22
N GLY A 84 -0.78 2.51 -18.43
CA GLY A 84 0.61 2.72 -18.86
C GLY A 84 1.56 1.52 -18.74
N CYS A 85 1.17 0.41 -18.11
CA CYS A 85 1.95 -0.83 -18.22
C CYS A 85 1.71 -1.48 -19.60
N LYS A 86 2.77 -1.78 -20.34
CA LYS A 86 2.67 -2.62 -21.55
C LYS A 86 2.00 -3.95 -21.17
N LYS A 87 0.90 -4.29 -21.83
CA LYS A 87 0.24 -5.58 -21.59
C LYS A 87 1.15 -6.68 -22.16
N HIS A 88 1.68 -7.54 -21.29
CA HIS A 88 2.28 -8.80 -21.72
C HIS A 88 1.14 -9.78 -21.96
N TYR A 89 0.75 -9.95 -23.22
CA TYR A 89 -0.26 -10.93 -23.60
C TYR A 89 0.40 -12.31 -23.73
N THR A 90 -0.13 -13.29 -23.00
CA THR A 90 0.25 -14.71 -23.16
C THR A 90 -0.28 -15.24 -24.49
N GLN A 91 0.40 -16.22 -25.10
CA GLN A 91 0.04 -16.83 -26.40
C GLN A 91 -1.46 -17.14 -26.55
N ALA A 92 -2.10 -17.57 -25.47
CA ALA A 92 -3.52 -17.92 -25.42
C ALA A 92 -4.49 -16.78 -25.78
N ILE A 93 -4.09 -15.51 -25.63
CA ILE A 93 -4.99 -14.35 -25.83
C ILE A 93 -4.78 -13.70 -27.21
N ILE A 94 -3.65 -14.00 -27.88
CA ILE A 94 -3.28 -13.46 -29.20
C ILE A 94 -4.35 -13.70 -30.29
N PRO A 95 -5.01 -14.88 -30.38
CA PRO A 95 -6.01 -15.14 -31.43
C PRO A 95 -7.21 -14.18 -31.38
N TYR A 96 -7.57 -13.71 -30.19
CA TYR A 96 -8.73 -12.84 -29.97
C TYR A 96 -8.41 -11.36 -30.18
N LEU A 97 -7.13 -11.00 -30.31
CA LEU A 97 -6.68 -9.63 -30.60
C LEU A 97 -6.63 -9.32 -32.10
N LYS A 98 -6.82 -10.32 -32.97
CA LYS A 98 -6.66 -10.23 -34.43
C LYS A 98 -7.93 -9.79 -35.19
N ARG A 99 -8.94 -9.23 -34.54
CA ARG A 99 -10.12 -8.68 -35.25
C ARG A 99 -10.02 -7.17 -35.37
N GLY A 100 -9.63 -6.71 -36.55
CA GLY A 100 -9.70 -5.30 -36.89
C GLY A 100 -8.87 -4.84 -38.08
N ASN A 101 -8.41 -5.72 -38.97
CA ASN A 101 -7.78 -5.33 -40.25
C ASN A 101 -7.98 -6.45 -41.29
N ASP A 102 -9.23 -6.67 -41.69
CA ASP A 102 -9.53 -7.31 -42.98
C ASP A 102 -10.44 -6.31 -43.71
N SER A 103 -9.79 -5.48 -44.55
CA SER A 103 -10.44 -4.72 -45.64
C SER A 103 -10.67 -5.63 -46.82
#